data_AF-A0A2V8LC55-F1
#
_entry.id   AF-A0A2V8LC55-F1
#
_cell.length_a   1.000
_cell.length_b   1.000
_cell.length_c   1.000
_cell.angle_alpha   90.00
_cell.angle_beta   90.00
_cell.angle_gamma   90.00
#
_symmetry.space_group_name_H-M   'P 1'
#
loop_
_entity.id
_entity.type
_entity.pdbx_description
1 polymer ?
#
loop_
_entity_poly.entity_id
_entity_poly.type
_entity_poly.pdbx_seq_one_letter_code
_entity_poly.pdbx_strand_id
1 'polypeptide(L)'
;QIGETSYEILPASARRQVVQDLLGLRKTHPKLDMPAAVIEGFLSPPPNPDKCIFAKTTYSVTADLKTRLGPCQFGGNPDCSQCGCIASVGLHQIGQHKLGGVIPVAWLYNASYRIGRTVASIRAS
;
A
#
# COMPACT_ATOMS: atom_id res chain seq x y z
N GLN A 1 -10.63 9.64 -2.62
CA GLN A 1 -10.20 10.43 -3.79
C GLN A 1 -9.69 11.77 -3.28
N ILE A 2 -8.91 12.54 -4.05
CA ILE A 2 -8.58 13.92 -3.65
C ILE A 2 -9.88 14.74 -3.51
N GLY A 3 -10.05 15.42 -2.37
CA GLY A 3 -11.24 16.21 -2.06
C GLY A 3 -12.44 15.39 -1.55
N GLU A 4 -12.28 14.09 -1.34
CA GLU A 4 -13.32 13.23 -0.77
C GLU A 4 -13.57 13.56 0.71
N THR A 5 -14.83 13.67 1.09
CA THR A 5 -15.27 13.99 2.47
C THR A 5 -16.30 12.99 3.02
N SER A 6 -16.41 11.83 2.37
CA SER A 6 -17.20 10.67 2.81
C SER A 6 -17.11 10.41 4.32
N TYR A 7 -18.25 10.08 4.93
CA TYR A 7 -18.37 9.79 6.36
C TYR A 7 -17.48 8.61 6.80
N GLU A 8 -17.18 7.72 5.88
CA GLU A 8 -16.34 6.53 6.06
C GLU A 8 -14.85 6.87 6.21
N ILE A 9 -14.42 8.10 5.91
CA ILE A 9 -13.04 8.53 6.13
C ILE A 9 -12.81 8.75 7.62
N LEU A 10 -11.98 7.89 8.23
CA LEU A 10 -11.60 8.04 9.62
C LEU A 10 -10.83 9.35 9.86
N PRO A 11 -11.26 10.20 10.80
CA PRO A 11 -10.46 11.31 11.30
C PRO A 11 -9.11 10.83 11.82
N ALA A 12 -8.10 11.70 11.79
CA ALA A 12 -6.75 11.34 12.21
C ALA A 12 -6.67 10.82 13.67
N SER A 13 -7.49 11.36 14.58
CA SER A 13 -7.59 10.86 15.96
C SER A 13 -8.18 9.45 16.02
N ALA A 14 -9.30 9.22 15.33
CA ALA A 14 -9.94 7.91 15.24
C ALA A 14 -9.00 6.87 14.62
N ARG A 15 -8.27 7.24 13.57
CA ARG A 15 -7.25 6.36 12.96
C ARG A 15 -6.18 5.93 13.97
N ARG A 16 -5.67 6.87 14.78
CA ARG A 16 -4.68 6.55 15.84
C ARG A 16 -5.27 5.61 16.88
N GLN A 17 -6.50 5.85 17.31
CA GLN A 17 -7.19 4.99 18.27
C GLN A 17 -7.35 3.57 17.72
N VAL A 18 -7.85 3.42 16.49
CA VAL A 18 -8.00 2.11 15.84
C VAL A 18 -6.67 1.37 15.76
N VAL A 19 -5.58 2.05 15.39
CA VAL A 19 -4.24 1.45 15.36
C VAL A 19 -3.82 0.95 16.75
N GLN A 20 -4.03 1.75 17.80
CA GLN A 20 -3.74 1.35 19.18
C GLN A 20 -4.58 0.15 19.62
N ASP A 21 -5.87 0.15 19.31
CA ASP A 21 -6.80 -0.93 19.66
C ASP A 21 -6.39 -2.22 18.96
N LEU A 22 -6.06 -2.18 17.66
CA LEU A 22 -5.60 -3.35 16.90
C LEU A 22 -4.28 -3.91 17.45
N LEU A 23 -3.36 -3.04 17.88
CA LEU A 23 -2.10 -3.45 18.52
C LEU A 23 -2.32 -4.11 19.88
N GLY A 24 -3.37 -3.73 20.61
CA GLY A 24 -3.79 -4.39 21.85
C GLY A 24 -4.47 -5.74 21.56
N LEU A 25 -5.50 -5.72 20.71
CA LEU A 25 -6.34 -6.87 20.39
C LEU A 25 -5.55 -8.03 19.79
N ARG A 26 -4.54 -7.78 18.95
CA ARG A 26 -3.72 -8.83 18.33
C ARG A 26 -2.97 -9.70 19.35
N LYS A 27 -2.76 -9.20 20.57
CA LYS A 27 -2.07 -9.93 21.65
C LYS A 27 -2.98 -10.95 22.32
N THR A 28 -4.29 -10.68 22.34
CA THR A 28 -5.29 -11.51 23.05
C THR A 28 -6.21 -12.27 22.10
N HIS A 29 -6.28 -11.89 20.82
CA HIS A 29 -7.14 -12.50 19.81
C HIS A 29 -6.29 -13.02 18.65
N PRO A 30 -5.82 -14.29 18.69
CA PRO A 30 -4.94 -14.85 17.66
C PRO A 30 -5.52 -14.84 16.24
N LYS A 31 -6.85 -14.75 16.11
CA LYS A 31 -7.52 -14.59 14.81
C LYS A 31 -7.15 -13.28 14.11
N LEU A 32 -6.73 -12.26 14.86
CA LEU A 32 -6.21 -11.01 14.31
C LEU A 32 -4.74 -11.19 13.92
N ASP A 33 -4.51 -11.97 12.86
CA ASP A 33 -3.19 -12.24 12.29
C ASP A 33 -2.68 -11.05 11.48
N MET A 34 -2.36 -9.99 12.19
CA MET A 34 -1.82 -8.75 11.63
C MET A 34 -0.50 -8.43 12.34
N PRO A 35 0.64 -8.39 11.62
CA PRO A 35 1.90 -7.97 12.21
C PRO A 35 1.85 -6.51 12.71
N ALA A 36 2.53 -6.21 13.83
CA ALA A 36 2.56 -4.84 14.40
C ALA A 36 3.01 -3.80 13.35
N ALA A 37 4.07 -4.10 12.61
CA ALA A 37 4.58 -3.20 11.58
C ALA A 37 3.53 -2.85 10.53
N VAL A 38 2.67 -3.80 10.13
CA VAL A 38 1.58 -3.55 9.17
C VAL A 38 0.51 -2.64 9.78
N ILE A 39 0.14 -2.89 11.05
CA ILE A 39 -0.85 -2.08 11.77
C ILE A 39 -0.35 -0.64 11.97
N GLU A 40 0.89 -0.47 12.40
CA GLU A 40 1.54 0.83 12.53
C GLU A 40 1.64 1.56 11.18
N GLY A 41 1.79 0.81 10.09
CA GLY A 41 1.83 1.35 8.73
C GLY A 41 0.59 2.14 8.31
N PHE A 42 -0.58 1.92 8.92
CA PHE A 42 -1.76 2.76 8.66
C PHE A 42 -1.58 4.23 9.09
N LEU A 43 -0.65 4.52 10.00
CA LEU A 43 -0.29 5.88 10.39
C LEU A 43 0.63 6.58 9.37
N SER A 44 1.32 5.80 8.53
CA SER A 44 2.24 6.31 7.52
C SER A 44 2.07 5.53 6.21
N PRO A 45 0.95 5.72 5.50
CA PRO A 45 0.72 5.08 4.21
C PRO A 45 1.69 5.63 3.15
N PRO A 46 1.89 4.91 2.02
CA PRO A 46 2.69 5.44 0.91
C PRO A 46 2.12 6.78 0.43
N PRO A 47 2.96 7.77 0.09
CA PRO A 47 2.49 9.12 -0.21
C PRO A 47 1.81 9.26 -1.59
N ASN A 48 2.03 8.31 -2.50
CA ASN A 48 1.43 8.29 -3.84
C ASN A 48 1.55 6.89 -4.47
N PRO A 49 0.86 6.62 -5.60
CA PRO A 49 0.92 5.33 -6.28
C PRO A 49 2.32 4.91 -6.72
N ASP A 50 3.19 5.85 -7.13
CA ASP A 50 4.56 5.54 -7.56
C ASP A 50 5.48 5.07 -6.42
N LYS A 51 5.15 5.43 -5.18
CA LYS A 51 5.82 4.95 -3.96
C LYS A 51 5.11 3.76 -3.32
N CYS A 52 4.01 3.28 -3.91
CA CYS A 52 3.26 2.12 -3.44
C CYS A 52 3.67 0.86 -4.21
N ILE A 53 4.36 -0.06 -3.53
CA ILE A 53 4.78 -1.34 -4.13
C ILE A 53 3.56 -2.15 -4.62
N PHE A 54 2.45 -2.11 -3.88
CA PHE A 54 1.21 -2.76 -4.30
C PHE A 54 0.71 -2.21 -5.64
N ALA A 55 0.54 -0.89 -5.75
CA ALA A 55 0.02 -0.25 -6.95
C ALA A 55 0.89 -0.52 -8.20
N LYS A 56 2.20 -0.67 -8.01
CA LYS A 56 3.14 -0.97 -9.09
C LYS A 56 3.16 -2.45 -9.49
N THR A 57 2.79 -3.36 -8.59
CA THR A 57 2.90 -4.80 -8.81
C THR A 57 1.59 -5.42 -9.27
N THR A 58 0.45 -4.81 -8.92
CA THR A 58 -0.86 -5.38 -9.23
C THR A 58 -1.45 -4.85 -10.52
N TYR A 59 -2.04 -5.76 -11.29
CA TYR A 59 -2.90 -5.43 -12.42
C TYR A 59 -4.35 -5.61 -11.98
N SER A 60 -5.02 -4.51 -11.66
CA SER A 60 -6.43 -4.53 -11.25
C SER A 60 -7.32 -4.38 -12.48
N VAL A 61 -8.37 -5.18 -12.55
CA VAL A 61 -9.43 -5.08 -13.57
C VAL A 61 -10.79 -4.94 -12.89
N THR A 62 -11.73 -4.30 -13.57
CA THR A 62 -13.13 -4.24 -13.12
C THR A 62 -13.83 -5.60 -13.22
N ALA A 63 -15.05 -5.68 -12.68
CA ALA A 63 -15.82 -6.92 -12.65
C ALA A 63 -16.15 -7.52 -14.04
N ASP A 64 -16.06 -6.72 -15.11
CA ASP A 64 -16.15 -7.17 -16.50
C ASP A 64 -14.92 -7.96 -16.98
N LEU A 65 -13.85 -8.01 -16.17
CA LEU A 65 -12.53 -8.60 -16.44
C LEU A 65 -11.83 -8.04 -17.68
N LYS A 66 -12.28 -6.88 -18.18
CA LYS A 66 -11.78 -6.26 -19.41
C LYS A 66 -11.18 -4.90 -19.14
N THR A 67 -11.84 -4.09 -18.32
CA THR A 67 -11.43 -2.70 -18.12
C THR A 67 -10.37 -2.63 -17.03
N ARG A 68 -9.19 -2.10 -17.40
CA ARG A 68 -8.10 -1.89 -16.45
C ARG A 68 -8.48 -0.79 -15.46
N LEU A 69 -8.30 -1.08 -14.17
CA LEU A 69 -8.47 -0.12 -13.08
C LEU A 69 -7.10 0.44 -12.65
N GLY A 70 -6.94 1.76 -12.62
CA GLY A 70 -5.67 2.42 -12.29
C GLY A 70 -5.85 3.82 -11.71
N PRO A 71 -4.89 4.33 -10.91
CA PRO A 71 -3.49 3.88 -10.83
C PRO A 71 -3.21 2.76 -9.81
N CYS A 72 -4.22 2.34 -9.04
CA CYS A 72 -4.20 1.16 -8.17
C CYS A 72 -5.60 0.54 -8.14
N GLN A 73 -5.87 -0.41 -7.22
CA GLN A 73 -7.19 -1.03 -7.06
C GLN A 73 -8.34 -0.04 -6.79
N PHE A 74 -8.05 1.21 -6.41
CA PHE A 74 -9.08 2.22 -6.15
C PHE A 74 -9.46 3.05 -7.37
N GLY A 75 -8.67 3.01 -8.45
CA GLY A 75 -8.92 3.83 -9.62
C GLY A 75 -8.80 5.35 -9.39
N GLY A 76 -8.99 6.13 -10.46
CA GLY A 76 -9.18 7.58 -10.40
C GLY A 76 -7.97 8.37 -9.89
N ASN A 77 -8.22 9.32 -8.98
CA ASN A 77 -7.21 10.17 -8.34
C ASN A 77 -7.20 9.93 -6.81
N PRO A 78 -6.58 8.83 -6.34
CA PRO A 78 -6.63 8.44 -4.94
C PRO A 78 -5.86 9.42 -4.04
N ASP A 79 -6.44 9.76 -2.89
CA ASP A 79 -5.71 10.42 -1.81
C ASP A 79 -4.94 9.35 -1.03
N CYS A 80 -3.65 9.19 -1.33
CA CYS A 80 -2.84 8.17 -0.68
C CYS A 80 -2.53 8.47 0.79
N SER A 81 -2.62 9.72 1.24
CA SER A 81 -2.48 10.05 2.68
C SER A 81 -3.62 9.45 3.52
N GLN A 82 -4.78 9.26 2.87
CA GLN A 82 -5.95 8.63 3.47
C GLN A 82 -6.04 7.12 3.18
N CYS A 83 -5.03 6.49 2.56
CA CYS A 83 -5.13 5.09 2.14
C CYS A 83 -5.30 4.13 3.33
N GLY A 84 -6.37 3.33 3.30
CA GLY A 84 -6.67 2.27 4.28
C GLY A 84 -6.50 0.84 3.76
N CYS A 85 -5.86 0.64 2.60
CA CYS A 85 -5.66 -0.72 2.07
C CYS A 85 -4.51 -1.44 2.80
N ILE A 86 -4.81 -2.57 3.45
CA ILE A 86 -3.81 -3.43 4.10
C ILE A 86 -2.68 -3.83 3.15
N ALA A 87 -2.99 -4.12 1.87
CA ALA A 87 -1.98 -4.50 0.88
C ALA A 87 -1.03 -3.34 0.55
N SER A 88 -1.55 -2.12 0.43
CA SER A 88 -0.74 -0.92 0.22
C SER A 88 0.16 -0.61 1.41
N VAL A 89 -0.38 -0.59 2.63
CA VAL A 89 0.41 -0.27 3.83
C VAL A 89 1.38 -1.40 4.18
N GLY A 90 0.95 -2.66 4.05
CA GLY A 90 1.79 -3.82 4.36
C GLY A 90 2.99 -3.92 3.43
N LEU A 91 2.79 -3.79 2.11
CA LEU A 91 3.91 -3.78 1.17
C LEU A 91 4.76 -2.50 1.29
N HIS A 92 4.18 -1.37 1.68
CA HIS A 92 4.97 -0.18 2.01
C HIS A 92 5.93 -0.46 3.18
N GLN A 93 5.44 -1.06 4.27
CA GLN A 93 6.24 -1.40 5.44
C GLN A 93 7.32 -2.44 5.14
N ILE A 94 6.99 -3.47 4.34
CA ILE A 94 7.99 -4.41 3.81
C ILE A 94 9.06 -3.64 3.01
N GLY A 95 8.66 -2.70 2.17
CA GLY A 95 9.59 -1.85 1.41
C GLY A 95 10.55 -1.04 2.29
N GLN A 96 10.11 -0.59 3.47
CA GLN A 96 10.95 0.16 4.41
C GLN A 96 11.90 -0.73 5.22
N HIS A 97 11.63 -2.04 5.28
CA HIS A 97 12.52 -2.98 5.97
C HIS A 97 13.91 -2.98 5.32
N LYS A 98 14.96 -2.90 6.15
CA LYS A 98 16.35 -2.85 5.67
C LYS A 98 16.99 -4.24 5.71
N LEU A 99 17.34 -4.77 4.54
CA LEU A 99 18.14 -5.98 4.42
C LEU A 99 19.57 -5.71 4.90
N GLY A 100 20.09 -6.59 5.76
CA GLY A 100 21.41 -6.44 6.38
C GLY A 100 21.56 -5.13 7.16
N GLY A 101 20.46 -4.49 7.57
CA GLY A 101 20.44 -3.21 8.28
C GLY A 101 20.70 -1.96 7.41
N VAL A 102 21.03 -2.12 6.13
CA VAL A 102 21.51 -1.02 5.29
C VAL A 102 20.61 -0.70 4.09
N ILE A 103 20.12 -1.72 3.37
CA ILE A 103 19.45 -1.53 2.07
C ILE A 103 17.94 -1.72 2.25
N PRO A 104 17.10 -0.68 2.10
CA PRO A 104 15.65 -0.85 2.10
C PRO A 104 15.20 -1.77 0.96
N VAL A 105 14.29 -2.70 1.24
CA VAL A 105 13.71 -3.61 0.23
C VAL A 105 13.10 -2.83 -0.94
N ALA A 106 12.51 -1.66 -0.67
CA ALA A 106 11.96 -0.77 -1.69
C ALA A 106 13.00 -0.34 -2.73
N TRP A 107 14.27 -0.21 -2.35
CA TRP A 107 15.34 0.14 -3.29
C TRP A 107 15.55 -0.98 -4.31
N LEU A 108 15.69 -2.22 -3.83
CA LEU A 108 15.84 -3.41 -4.69
C LEU A 108 14.62 -3.60 -5.58
N TYR A 109 13.42 -3.47 -5.01
CA TYR A 109 12.18 -3.54 -5.76
C TYR A 109 12.13 -2.49 -6.88
N ASN A 110 12.48 -1.24 -6.59
CA ASN A 110 12.43 -0.16 -7.57
C ASN A 110 13.46 -0.35 -8.69
N ALA A 111 14.66 -0.85 -8.38
CA ALA A 111 15.67 -1.20 -9.38
C ALA A 111 15.14 -2.31 -10.31
N SER A 112 14.64 -3.41 -9.73
CA SER A 112 14.05 -4.52 -10.48
C SER A 112 12.87 -4.08 -11.36
N TYR A 113 11.94 -3.31 -10.80
CA TYR A 113 10.78 -2.79 -11.52
C TYR A 113 11.17 -1.93 -12.74
N ARG A 114 12.20 -1.08 -12.60
CA ARG A 114 12.71 -0.25 -13.70
C ARG A 114 13.27 -1.11 -14.83
N ILE A 115 14.10 -2.10 -14.49
CA ILE A 115 14.66 -3.05 -15.47
C ILE A 115 13.53 -3.78 -16.21
N GLY A 116 12.54 -4.30 -15.46
CA GLY A 116 11.39 -4.98 -16.04
C GLY A 116 10.61 -4.12 -17.03
N ARG A 117 10.37 -2.84 -16.69
CA ARG A 117 9.71 -1.89 -17.60
C ARG A 117 10.53 -1.62 -18.87
N THR A 118 11.84 -1.45 -18.75
CA THR A 118 12.72 -1.24 -19.90
C THR A 118 12.71 -2.45 -20.83
N VAL A 119 12.87 -3.66 -20.29
CA VAL A 119 12.84 -4.90 -21.09
C VAL A 119 11.48 -5.09 -21.78
N ALA A 120 10.38 -4.82 -21.08
CA ALA A 120 9.04 -4.89 -21.67
C ALA A 120 8.86 -3.88 -22.81
N SER A 121 9.38 -2.66 -22.67
CA SER A 121 9.34 -1.63 -23.72
C SER A 121 10.12 -2.05 -24.97
N ILE A 122 11.29 -2.67 -24.79
CA ILE A 122 12.11 -3.15 -25.91
C ILE A 122 11.41 -4.29 -26.66
N ARG A 123 10.76 -5.22 -25.94
CA ARG A 123 10.01 -6.33 -26.54
C ARG A 123 8.75 -5.91 -27.30
N ALA A 124 8.20 -4.74 -26.97
CA ALA A 124 6.99 -4.20 -27.59
C ALA A 124 7.27 -3.29 -28.79
N SER A 125 8.56 -3.01 -29.06
CA SER A 125 9.03 -2.27 -30.24
C SER A 125 9.39 -3.25 -31.35
#